data_AF-A0A5B7EV05-F1
#
_entry.id   AF-A0A5B7EV05-F1
#
_cell.length_a   1.000
_cell.length_b   1.000
_cell.length_c   1.000
_cell.angle_alpha   90.00
_cell.angle_beta   90.00
_cell.angle_gamma   90.00
#
_symmetry.space_group_name_H-M   'P 1'
#
loop_
_entity.id
_entity.type
_entity.pdbx_description
1 polymer ?
#
loop_
_entity_poly.entity_id
_entity_poly.type
_entity_poly.pdbx_seq_one_letter_code
_entity_poly.pdbx_strand_id
1 'polypeptide(L)' 'MRHKLSKLYLDGGRLVWNGNVVEGNAMIQKFYEDLPTSLHIVTCLDAQPVRIFSNTFSSFY' A
#
# COMPACT_ATOMS: atom_id res chain seq x y z
N MET A 1 13.22 -11.00 -4.92
CA MET A 1 12.40 -9.78 -4.75
C MET A 1 11.40 -9.87 -3.61
N ARG A 2 10.67 -10.99 -3.43
CA ARG A 2 9.66 -11.16 -2.36
C ARG A 2 10.16 -10.86 -0.93
N HIS A 3 11.37 -11.31 -0.55
CA HIS A 3 11.96 -11.06 0.79
C HIS A 3 12.23 -9.57 1.14
N LYS A 4 12.03 -8.64 0.19
CA LYS A 4 12.21 -7.20 0.40
C LYS A 4 10.89 -6.41 0.34
N LEU A 5 9.75 -7.06 0.09
CA LEU A 5 8.46 -6.38 -0.09
C LEU A 5 8.02 -5.63 1.16
N SER A 6 8.34 -6.16 2.35
CA SER A 6 8.26 -5.49 3.64
C SER A 6 8.70 -4.03 3.59
N LYS A 7 9.80 -3.73 2.91
CA LYS A 7 10.37 -2.36 2.87
C LYS A 7 9.49 -1.34 2.15
N LEU A 8 8.49 -1.78 1.38
CA LEU A 8 7.55 -0.92 0.68
C LEU A 8 6.30 -0.60 1.53
N TYR A 9 6.09 -1.32 2.62
CA TYR A 9 4.96 -1.11 3.52
C TYR A 9 5.39 -0.36 4.78
N LEU A 10 4.52 0.53 5.26
CA LEU A 10 4.65 1.11 6.59
C LEU A 10 4.46 0.02 7.66
N ASP A 11 4.94 0.27 8.88
CA ASP A 11 4.79 -0.67 9.99
C ASP A 11 3.31 -1.02 10.25
N GLY A 12 2.44 -0.01 10.24
CA GLY A 12 0.97 -0.15 10.30
C GLY A 12 0.28 -0.28 8.94
N GLY A 13 1.00 -0.68 7.89
CA GLY A 13 0.41 -0.88 6.56
C GLY A 13 -0.67 -1.96 6.55
N ARG A 14 -1.67 -1.80 5.68
CA ARG A 14 -2.79 -2.74 5.50
C ARG A 14 -2.84 -3.20 4.05
N LEU A 15 -2.77 -4.51 3.85
CA LEU A 15 -2.97 -5.17 2.55
C LEU A 15 -4.37 -5.78 2.53
N VAL A 16 -5.13 -5.53 1.47
CA VAL A 16 -6.40 -6.22 1.21
C VAL A 16 -6.25 -7.03 -0.07
N TRP A 17 -6.34 -8.36 0.05
CA TRP A 17 -6.19 -9.30 -1.06
C TRP A 17 -7.45 -10.14 -1.23
N ASN A 18 -8.19 -9.92 -2.32
CA ASN A 18 -9.48 -10.58 -2.61
C ASN A 18 -10.45 -10.54 -1.41
N GLY A 19 -10.50 -9.42 -0.69
CA GLY A 19 -11.34 -9.22 0.49
C GLY A 19 -10.73 -9.68 1.83
N ASN A 20 -9.60 -10.39 1.82
CA ASN A 20 -8.89 -10.77 3.04
C ASN A 20 -7.92 -9.67 3.46
N VAL A 21 -7.95 -9.29 4.74
CA VAL A 21 -7.10 -8.22 5.28
C VAL A 21 -5.86 -8.84 5.95
N VAL A 22 -4.69 -8.28 5.64
CA VAL A 22 -3.42 -8.58 6.29
C VAL A 22 -2.82 -7.26 6.79
N GLU A 23 -2.59 -7.16 8.09
CA GLU A 23 -2.13 -5.93 8.74
C GLU A 23 -0.75 -6.12 9.36
N GLY A 24 0.08 -5.10 9.24
CA GLY A 24 1.43 -5.12 9.77
C GLY A 24 2.45 -5.60 8.75
N ASN A 25 3.57 -4.90 8.69
CA ASN A 25 4.65 -5.14 7.72
C ASN A 25 5.13 -6.60 7.72
N ALA A 26 5.40 -7.18 8.90
CA ALA A 26 5.89 -8.55 9.02
C ALA A 26 4.88 -9.61 8.51
N MET A 27 3.57 -9.37 8.73
CA MET A 27 2.53 -10.28 8.27
C MET A 27 2.34 -10.18 6.76
N ILE A 28 2.42 -8.98 6.21
CA ILE A 28 2.38 -8.74 4.75
C ILE A 28 3.58 -9.42 4.07
N GLN A 29 4.77 -9.33 4.66
CA GLN A 29 5.98 -10.02 4.17
C GLN A 29 5.78 -11.53 4.11
N LYS A 30 5.34 -12.13 5.21
CA LYS A 30 5.05 -13.56 5.29
C LYS A 30 3.99 -13.99 4.26
N PHE A 31 2.91 -13.21 4.13
CA PHE A 31 1.86 -13.48 3.16
C PHE A 31 2.41 -13.59 1.73
N TYR A 32 3.31 -12.69 1.32
CA TYR A 32 3.90 -12.77 -0.02
C TYR A 32 4.93 -13.90 -0.20
N GLU A 33 5.57 -14.36 0.88
CA GLU A 33 6.50 -15.50 0.87
C GLU A 33 5.77 -16.84 0.72
N ASP A 34 4.57 -16.95 1.30
CA ASP A 34 3.73 -18.15 1.23
C ASP A 34 3.06 -18.32 -0.16
N LEU A 35 3.07 -17.28 -1.00
CA LEU A 35 2.50 -17.33 -2.35
C LEU A 35 3.48 -17.94 -3.37
N PRO A 36 2.97 -18.71 -4.35
CA PRO A 36 3.78 -19.20 -5.47
C PRO A 36 4.48 -18.07 -6.23
N THR A 37 5.57 -18.41 -6.91
CA THR A 37 6.27 -17.48 -7.81
C THR A 37 5.31 -16.95 -8.89
N SER A 38 5.45 -15.66 -9.20
CA SER A 38 4.60 -14.96 -10.17
C SER A 38 5.43 -14.12 -11.11
N LEU A 39 4.90 -13.90 -12.32
CA LEU A 39 5.38 -12.95 -13.30
C LEU A 39 4.28 -11.91 -13.53
N HIS A 40 4.59 -10.64 -13.31
CA HIS A 40 3.64 -9.54 -13.51
C HIS A 40 4.14 -8.67 -14.66
N ILE A 41 3.23 -8.31 -15.57
CA ILE A 41 3.48 -7.35 -16.67
C ILE A 41 2.51 -6.19 -16.45
N VAL A 42 3.06 -4.97 -16.31
CA VAL A 42 2.25 -3.77 -16.15
C VAL A 42 1.82 -3.28 -17.52
N THR A 43 0.51 -3.20 -17.76
CA THR A 43 -0.06 -2.79 -19.05
C THR A 43 -0.55 -1.34 -19.05
N CYS A 44 -0.95 -0.83 -17.88
CA CYS A 44 -1.53 0.49 -17.69
C CYS A 44 -1.30 0.94 -16.24
N LEU A 45 -1.17 2.26 -16.03
CA LEU A 45 -1.09 2.90 -14.73
C LEU A 45 -1.73 4.29 -14.82
N ASP A 46 -2.56 4.65 -13.84
CA ASP A 46 -3.09 5.99 -13.63
C ASP A 46 -2.83 6.44 -12.18
N ALA A 47 -2.60 7.74 -11.96
CA ALA A 47 -2.33 8.28 -10.64
C ALA A 47 -2.89 9.69 -10.49
N GLN A 48 -3.52 9.96 -9.34
CA GLN A 48 -4.07 11.27 -9.00
C GLN A 48 -3.48 11.78 -7.69
N PRO A 49 -3.26 13.10 -7.55
CA PRO A 49 -2.78 13.68 -6.30
C PRO A 49 -3.88 13.63 -5.22
N VAL A 50 -3.50 13.23 -4.01
CA VAL A 50 -4.38 13.36 -2.83
C VAL A 50 -4.31 14.80 -2.35
N ARG A 51 -5.45 15.50 -2.36
CA ARG A 51 -5.52 16.86 -1.82
C ARG A 51 -5.44 16.81 -0.30
N ILE A 52 -4.49 17.55 0.27
CA ILE A 52 -4.52 17.88 1.69
C ILE A 52 -5.61 18.93 1.85
N PHE A 53 -6.71 18.58 2.52
CA PHE A 53 -7.70 19.57 2.93
C PHE A 53 -7.09 20.39 4.08
N SER A 54 -6.34 21.45 3.77
CA SER A 54 -5.99 22.43 4.78
C SER A 54 -7.28 23.16 5.16
N ASN A 55 -7.74 22.95 6.39
CA ASN A 55 -8.77 23.78 7.01
C ASN A 55 -8.18 25.18 7.24
N THR A 56 -8.03 25.97 6.18
CA THR A 56 -7.71 27.40 6.27
C THR A 56 -9.01 28.17 6.15
N PHE A 57 -9.91 27.96 7.11
CA PHE A 57 -10.89 28.98 7.46
C PHE A 57 -10.34 29.74 8.66
N SER A 58 -9.79 30.93 8.41
CA SER A 58 -9.70 32.02 9.37
C SER A 58 -9.05 33.25 8.74
N SER A 59 -9.90 34.25 8.42
CA SER A 59 -9.66 35.70 8.50
C SER A 59 -8.66 36.31 7.49
N PHE A 60 -8.96 37.29 6.62
CA PHE A 60 -9.83 38.47 6.73
C PHE A 60 -10.24 38.98 5.33
N TYR A 61 -11.55 39.17 5.11
CA TYR A 61 -12.11 40.40 4.55
C TYR A 61 -13.19 40.86 5.54
#